data_AF-A0A662JVJ8-F1
#
_entry.id   AF-A0A662JVJ8-F1
#
_cell.length_a   1.000
_cell.length_b   1.000
_cell.length_c   1.000
_cell.angle_alpha   90.00
_cell.angle_beta   90.00
_cell.angle_gamma   90.00
#
_symmetry.space_group_name_H-M   'P 1'
#
loop_
_entity.id
_entity.type
_entity.pdbx_description
1 polymer ?
#
loop_
_entity_poly.entity_id
_entity_poly.type
_entity_poly.pdbx_seq_one_letter_code
_entity_poly.pdbx_strand_id
1 'polypeptide(L)' 'TLFPDQRYDPEVGIFGMDVCVTLEKPGYRVKHRRIQNRKIPGRHRVTLDEAMMFMKEKFNVEVVE' A
#
# COMPACT_ATOMS: atom_id res chain seq x y z
N THR A 1 15.64 -12.68 14.65
CA THR A 1 15.42 -11.84 13.45
C THR A 1 13.93 -11.58 13.34
N LEU A 2 13.47 -10.38 12.97
CA LEU A 2 12.05 -10.01 12.88
C LEU A 2 11.25 -10.79 11.82
N PHE A 3 11.91 -11.70 11.09
CA PHE A 3 11.32 -12.58 10.09
C PHE A 3 11.70 -14.03 10.41
N PRO A 4 10.71 -14.94 10.52
CA PRO A 4 10.94 -16.31 10.98
C PRO A 4 11.85 -17.15 10.07
N ASP A 5 11.90 -16.87 8.77
CA ASP A 5 12.74 -17.60 7.80
C ASP A 5 14.10 -16.94 7.52
N GLN A 6 14.39 -15.79 8.13
CA GLN A 6 15.63 -15.07 7.86
C GLN A 6 16.74 -15.51 8.84
N ARG A 7 17.64 -16.37 8.33
CA ARG A 7 18.92 -16.65 8.99
C ARG A 7 19.75 -15.37 9.04
N TYR A 8 20.24 -15.04 10.22
CA TYR A 8 21.10 -13.89 10.45
C TYR A 8 22.50 -14.18 9.89
N ASP A 9 22.95 -13.37 8.95
CA ASP A 9 24.31 -13.39 8.43
C ASP A 9 25.10 -12.23 9.07
N PRO A 10 26.09 -12.48 9.93
CA PRO A 10 26.86 -11.44 10.62
C PRO A 10 27.67 -10.52 9.70
N GLU A 11 27.93 -10.92 8.44
CA GLU A 11 28.61 -10.06 7.45
C GLU A 11 27.67 -8.99 6.86
N VAL A 12 26.37 -9.27 6.91
CA VAL A 12 25.29 -8.44 6.38
C VAL A 12 24.81 -7.56 7.53
N GLY A 13 25.28 -6.30 7.58
CA GLY A 13 24.99 -5.34 8.66
C GLY A 13 23.50 -5.02 8.90
N ILE A 14 23.20 -4.00 9.73
CA ILE A 14 21.82 -3.60 10.02
C ILE A 14 21.23 -2.86 8.81
N PHE A 15 20.26 -3.46 8.14
CA PHE A 15 19.51 -2.83 7.05
C PHE A 15 18.17 -2.27 7.56
N GLY A 16 17.95 -0.97 7.32
CA GLY A 16 16.64 -0.34 7.44
C GLY A 16 15.92 -0.36 6.10
N MET A 17 14.60 -0.54 6.11
CA MET A 17 13.76 -0.48 4.91
C MET A 17 12.54 0.40 5.15
N ASP A 18 12.35 1.37 4.26
CA ASP A 18 11.12 2.16 4.19
C ASP A 18 10.14 1.49 3.22
N VAL A 19 8.88 1.31 3.65
CA VAL A 19 7.85 0.65 2.85
C VAL A 19 6.70 1.63 2.60
N CYS A 20 6.53 2.03 1.35
CA CYS A 20 5.40 2.84 0.91
C CYS A 20 4.37 1.97 0.18
N VAL A 21 3.10 2.07 0.58
CA VAL A 21 1.99 1.33 -0.06
C VAL A 21 1.00 2.31 -0.65
N THR A 22 0.68 2.16 -1.94
CA THR A 22 -0.35 2.94 -2.63
C THR A 22 -1.63 2.13 -2.78
N LEU A 23 -2.75 2.67 -2.29
CA LEU A 23 -4.07 2.07 -2.42
C LEU A 23 -4.86 2.75 -3.54
N GLU A 24 -5.51 1.96 -4.40
CA GLU A 24 -6.30 2.44 -5.54
C GLU A 24 -7.63 1.69 -5.67
N LYS A 25 -8.68 2.38 -6.14
CA LYS A 25 -9.98 1.75 -6.45
C LYS A 25 -9.96 1.03 -7.80
N PRO A 26 -10.77 -0.04 -7.98
CA PRO A 26 -10.95 -0.67 -9.28
C PRO A 26 -11.45 0.36 -10.31
N GLY A 27 -10.73 0.51 -11.43
CA GLY A 27 -11.00 1.54 -12.44
C GLY A 27 -9.94 2.63 -12.53
N TYR A 28 -8.99 2.67 -11.59
CA TYR A 28 -7.89 3.64 -11.60
C TYR A 28 -7.01 3.57 -12.87
N ARG A 29 -6.99 2.40 -13.53
CA ARG A 29 -6.34 2.17 -14.83
C ARG A 29 -6.73 3.19 -15.92
N VAL A 30 -7.94 3.77 -15.87
CA VAL A 30 -8.39 4.77 -16.86
C VAL A 30 -7.46 6.00 -16.91
N LYS A 31 -6.78 6.32 -15.81
CA LYS A 31 -5.77 7.38 -15.74
C LYS A 31 -4.45 7.00 -16.40
N HIS A 32 -4.09 5.72 -16.38
CA HIS A 32 -2.78 5.20 -16.80
C HIS A 32 -2.77 4.63 -18.23
N ARG A 33 -3.93 4.25 -18.78
CA ARG A 33 -4.03 3.65 -20.11
C ARG A 33 -3.69 4.64 -21.24
N ARG A 34 -3.09 4.13 -22.33
CA ARG A 34 -2.72 4.93 -23.52
C ARG A 34 -3.93 5.39 -24.33
N ILE A 35 -4.92 4.52 -24.52
CA ILE A 35 -6.11 4.79 -25.33
C ILE A 35 -7.27 5.17 -24.42
N GLN A 36 -8.00 6.24 -24.77
CA GLN A 36 -9.12 6.78 -24.00
C GLN A 36 -8.75 7.12 -22.54
N ASN A 37 -7.62 7.78 -22.31
CA ASN A 37 -7.28 8.27 -20.98
C ASN A 37 -8.33 9.28 -20.48
N ARG A 38 -8.68 9.22 -19.20
CA ARG A 38 -9.54 10.22 -18.56
C ARG A 38 -9.07 10.50 -17.14
N LYS A 39 -9.32 11.73 -16.68
CA LYS A 39 -9.10 12.11 -15.27
C LYS A 39 -10.11 11.39 -14.39
N ILE A 40 -9.65 10.94 -13.23
CA ILE A 40 -10.50 10.27 -12.25
C ILE A 40 -11.24 11.34 -11.42
N PRO A 41 -12.59 11.28 -11.36
CA PRO A 41 -13.37 12.21 -10.57
C PRO A 41 -13.08 12.04 -9.08
N GLY A 42 -13.20 13.12 -8.31
CA GLY A 42 -12.90 13.10 -6.87
C GLY A 42 -13.64 12.02 -6.08
N ARG A 43 -14.90 11.74 -6.46
CA ARG A 43 -15.73 10.68 -5.85
C ARG A 43 -15.16 9.26 -6.00
N HIS A 44 -14.35 9.02 -7.02
CA HIS A 44 -13.72 7.71 -7.27
C HIS A 44 -12.28 7.65 -6.76
N ARG A 45 -11.77 8.70 -6.11
CA ARG A 45 -10.51 8.62 -5.39
C ARG A 45 -10.72 7.90 -4.06
N VAL A 46 -9.63 7.37 -3.52
CA VAL A 46 -9.61 6.77 -2.18
C VAL A 46 -9.55 7.91 -1.17
N THR A 47 -10.43 7.88 -0.16
CA THR A 47 -10.35 8.78 0.99
C THR A 47 -9.54 8.14 2.13
N LEU A 48 -9.08 8.95 3.08
CA LEU A 48 -8.31 8.47 4.23
C LEU A 48 -9.07 7.39 5.01
N ASP A 49 -10.36 7.64 5.29
CA ASP A 49 -11.21 6.76 6.08
C ASP A 49 -11.41 5.39 5.41
N GLU A 50 -11.65 5.40 4.10
CA GLU A 50 -11.77 4.17 3.30
C GLU A 50 -10.46 3.36 3.30
N ALA A 51 -9.32 4.05 3.21
CA ALA A 51 -8.01 3.41 3.24
C ALA A 51 -7.73 2.74 4.61
N MET A 52 -8.07 3.43 5.70
CA MET A 52 -7.93 2.90 7.06
C MET A 52 -8.85 1.69 7.29
N MET A 53 -10.10 1.76 6.83
CA MET A 53 -11.06 0.65 6.94
C MET A 53 -10.57 -0.58 6.14
N PHE A 54 -10.09 -0.37 4.91
CA PHE A 54 -9.56 -1.46 4.08
C PHE A 54 -8.35 -2.15 4.71
N MET A 55 -7.42 -1.37 5.31
CA MET A 55 -6.27 -1.93 6.00
C MET A 55 -6.68 -2.75 7.24
N LYS A 56 -7.64 -2.23 8.03
CA LYS A 56 -8.17 -2.92 9.20
C LYS A 56 -8.84 -4.26 8.84
N GLU A 57 -9.72 -4.26 7.84
CA GLU A 57 -10.47 -5.46 7.45
C GLU A 57 -9.60 -6.53 6.78
N LYS A 58 -8.70 -6.12 5.88
CA LYS A 58 -7.96 -7.08 5.04
C LYS A 58 -6.66 -7.57 5.66
N PHE A 59 -6.00 -6.72 6.45
CA PHE A 59 -4.70 -7.02 7.04
C PHE A 59 -4.74 -7.13 8.56
N ASN A 60 -5.92 -6.93 9.18
CA ASN A 60 -6.13 -7.06 10.61
C ASN A 60 -5.17 -6.17 11.44
N VAL A 61 -4.77 -5.02 10.88
CA VAL A 61 -3.79 -4.10 11.47
C VAL A 61 -4.53 -3.02 12.25
N GLU A 62 -4.13 -2.78 13.49
CA GLU A 62 -4.54 -1.60 14.25
C GLU A 62 -3.68 -0.40 13.83
N VAL A 63 -4.33 0.61 13.24
CA VAL A 63 -3.68 1.89 12.95
C VAL A 63 -3.58 2.65 14.27
N VAL A 64 -2.36 2.79 14.80
CA VAL A 64 -2.06 3.65 15.95
C VAL A 64 -1.75 5.05 15.38
N GLU A 65 -2.49 6.07 15.83
CA GLU A 65 -2.24 7.49 15.50
C GLU A 65 -0.91 7.98 16.06
#